data_AF-A0A2A4NPF6-F1
#
_entry.id   AF-A0A2A4NPF6-F1
#
_cell.length_a   1.000
_cell.length_b   1.000
_cell.length_c   1.000
_cell.angle_alpha   90.00
_cell.angle_beta   90.00
_cell.angle_gamma   90.00
#
_symmetry.space_group_name_H-M   'P 1'
#
loop_
_entity.id
_entity.type
_entity.pdbx_description
1 polymer ?
#
loop_
_entity_poly.entity_id
_entity_poly.type
_entity_poly.pdbx_seq_one_letter_code
_entity_poly.pdbx_strand_id
1 'polypeptide(L)'
;MNEAEALEIVQFAFQTLLKVSAPMVITAMVIGTSIALLQALTQVQEITLTFIPKIVMVLVVASMASPYIASNLNVLAMLSYSKISSVGNR
;
A
#
# COMPACT_ATOMS: atom_id res chain seq x y z
N MET A 1 0.01 -28.63 5.19
CA MET A 1 0.47 -27.32 5.66
C MET A 1 0.64 -27.40 7.16
N ASN A 2 1.86 -27.22 7.65
CA ASN A 2 2.10 -27.09 9.08
C ASN A 2 1.75 -25.66 9.55
N GLU A 3 1.47 -25.47 10.83
CA GLU A 3 1.13 -24.17 11.44
C GLU A 3 2.22 -23.13 11.18
N ALA A 4 3.50 -23.55 11.24
CA ALA A 4 4.65 -22.69 10.95
C ALA A 4 4.65 -22.18 9.49
N GLU A 5 4.24 -23.00 8.53
CA GLU A 5 4.20 -22.61 7.11
C GLU A 5 3.09 -21.60 6.83
N ALA A 6 1.95 -21.74 7.52
CA ALA A 6 0.86 -20.78 7.44
C ALA A 6 1.26 -19.41 8.01
N LEU A 7 1.94 -19.39 9.16
CA LEU A 7 2.45 -18.16 9.77
C LEU A 7 3.47 -17.44 8.87
N GLU A 8 4.32 -18.19 8.17
CA GLU A 8 5.29 -17.62 7.24
C GLU A 8 4.61 -16.90 6.07
N ILE A 9 3.58 -17.50 5.47
CA ILE A 9 2.78 -16.87 4.40
C ILE A 9 2.14 -15.57 4.91
N VAL A 10 1.55 -15.61 6.11
CA VAL A 10 0.90 -14.44 6.70
C VAL A 10 1.91 -13.31 6.93
N GLN A 11 3.08 -13.61 7.48
CA GLN A 11 4.14 -12.61 7.66
C GLN A 11 4.57 -11.99 6.32
N PHE A 12 4.78 -12.83 5.30
CA PHE A 12 5.14 -12.35 3.97
C PHE A 12 4.03 -11.50 3.34
N ALA A 13 2.76 -11.85 3.54
CA ALA A 13 1.62 -11.07 3.09
C ALA A 13 1.58 -9.69 3.75
N PHE A 14 1.81 -9.59 5.06
CA PHE A 14 1.90 -8.30 5.77
C PHE A 14 3.06 -7.45 5.26
N GLN A 15 4.25 -8.04 5.06
CA GLN A 15 5.38 -7.31 4.48
C GLN A 15 5.07 -6.79 3.08
N THR A 16 4.37 -7.58 2.27
CA THR A 16 3.93 -7.20 0.93
C THR A 16 2.95 -6.03 0.99
N LEU A 17 1.95 -6.10 1.88
CA LEU A 17 0.99 -5.03 2.13
C LEU A 17 1.67 -3.72 2.55
N LEU A 18 2.62 -3.78 3.47
CA LEU A 18 3.37 -2.59 3.90
C LEU A 18 4.16 -1.97 2.74
N LYS A 19 4.86 -2.79 1.95
CA LYS A 19 5.63 -2.33 0.78
C LYS A 19 4.74 -1.71 -0.30
N VAL A 20 3.58 -2.30 -0.56
CA VAL A 20 2.63 -1.85 -1.58
C VAL A 20 1.92 -0.57 -1.15
N SER A 21 1.53 -0.46 0.13
CA SER A 21 0.83 0.71 0.67
C SER A 21 1.74 1.93 0.92
N ALA A 22 3.03 1.71 1.20
CA ALA A 22 4.01 2.75 1.50
C ALA A 22 3.97 3.98 0.55
N PRO A 23 4.05 3.84 -0.79
CA PRO A 23 4.06 5.00 -1.68
C PRO A 23 2.79 5.87 -1.57
N MET A 24 1.62 5.25 -1.41
CA MET A 24 0.35 5.96 -1.26
C MET A 24 0.26 6.66 0.09
N VAL A 25 0.66 5.97 1.17
CA VAL A 25 0.63 6.52 2.54
C VAL A 25 1.59 7.71 2.66
N ILE A 26 2.83 7.56 2.19
CA ILE A 26 3.83 8.64 2.22
C ILE A 26 3.33 9.85 1.45
N THR A 27 2.75 9.64 0.27
CA THR A 27 2.16 10.73 -0.54
C THR A 27 1.03 11.42 0.20
N ALA A 28 0.09 10.66 0.78
CA ALA A 28 -1.02 11.21 1.53
C ALA A 28 -0.55 12.01 2.76
N MET A 29 0.49 11.54 3.45
CA MET A 29 1.09 12.22 4.59
C MET A 29 1.77 13.53 4.17
N VAL A 30 2.67 13.49 3.19
CA VAL A 30 3.40 14.69 2.73
C VAL A 30 2.42 15.76 2.25
N ILE A 31 1.52 15.41 1.34
CA ILE A 31 0.55 16.36 0.79
C ILE A 31 -0.43 16.85 1.86
N GLY A 32 -0.91 15.95 2.72
CA GLY A 32 -1.80 16.31 3.82
C GLY A 32 -1.17 17.30 4.79
N THR A 33 0.07 17.05 5.20
CA THR A 33 0.82 17.93 6.10
C THR A 33 1.13 19.27 5.43
N SER A 34 1.60 19.28 4.17
CA SER A 34 1.88 20.52 3.45
C SER A 34 0.64 21.41 3.34
N ILE A 35 -0.52 20.84 3.01
CA ILE A 35 -1.77 21.61 2.90
C ILE A 35 -2.23 22.09 4.29
N ALA A 36 -2.15 21.24 5.32
CA ALA A 36 -2.52 21.63 6.68
C ALA A 36 -1.67 22.81 7.21
N LEU A 37 -0.37 22.83 6.88
CA LEU A 37 0.51 23.96 7.20
C LEU A 37 0.08 25.24 6.46
N LEU A 38 -0.22 25.15 5.17
CA LEU A 38 -0.70 26.31 4.40
C LEU A 38 -2.02 26.85 4.95
N GLN A 39 -2.95 25.97 5.33
CA GLN A 39 -4.22 26.37 5.94
C GLN A 39 -4.03 27.06 7.29
N ALA A 40 -3.08 26.59 8.10
CA ALA A 40 -2.75 27.23 9.36
C ALA A 40 -2.13 28.63 9.15
N LEU A 41 -1.26 28.79 8.14
CA LEU A 41 -0.61 30.06 7.84
C LEU A 41 -1.56 31.10 7.22
N THR A 42 -2.51 30.68 6.39
CA THR A 42 -3.46 31.59 5.72
C THR A 42 -4.79 31.75 6.45
N GLN A 43 -5.02 30.97 7.51
CA GLN A 43 -6.29 30.90 8.25
C GLN A 43 -7.50 30.44 7.41
N VAL A 44 -7.27 29.82 6.24
CA VAL A 44 -8.33 29.28 5.38
C VAL A 44 -8.62 27.83 5.77
N GLN A 45 -9.72 27.59 6.48
CA GLN A 45 -10.13 26.27 6.99
C GLN A 45 -11.25 25.63 6.17
N GLU A 46 -11.11 25.65 4.85
CA GLU A 46 -12.06 25.01 3.94
C GLU A 46 -11.78 23.51 3.82
N ILE A 47 -12.77 22.68 4.18
CA ILE A 47 -12.59 21.21 4.23
C ILE A 47 -12.27 20.62 2.85
N THR A 48 -12.82 21.18 1.77
CA THR A 48 -12.64 20.72 0.39
C THR A 48 -11.20 20.89 -0.10
N LEU A 49 -10.50 21.93 0.37
CA LEU A 49 -9.13 22.28 -0.02
C LEU A 49 -8.11 21.24 0.51
N THR A 50 -8.39 20.59 1.64
CA THR A 50 -7.56 19.47 2.13
C THR A 50 -7.82 18.16 1.40
N PHE A 51 -9.04 17.98 0.90
CA PHE A 51 -9.52 16.66 0.47
C PHE A 51 -9.20 16.40 -1.00
N ILE A 52 -9.53 17.34 -1.88
CA ILE A 52 -9.42 17.15 -3.34
C ILE A 52 -7.96 16.99 -3.77
N PRO A 53 -7.02 17.91 -3.44
CA PRO A 53 -5.65 17.78 -3.91
C PRO A 53 -4.98 16.49 -3.41
N LYS A 54 -5.28 16.09 -2.17
CA LYS A 54 -4.75 14.86 -1.57
C LYS A 54 -5.17 13.61 -2.33
N ILE A 55 -6.45 13.49 -2.69
CA ILE A 55 -6.96 12.34 -3.45
C ILE A 55 -6.33 12.29 -4.84
N VAL A 56 -6.28 13.42 -5.54
CA VAL A 56 -5.66 13.48 -6.87
C VAL A 56 -4.22 13.00 -6.83
N MET A 57 -3.43 13.46 -5.85
CA MET A 57 -2.04 13.03 -5.71
C MET A 57 -1.90 11.53 -5.39
N VAL A 58 -2.74 10.99 -4.51
CA VAL A 58 -2.74 9.55 -4.21
C VAL A 58 -3.11 8.72 -5.44
N LEU A 59 -4.08 9.16 -6.25
CA LEU A 59 -4.47 8.46 -7.49
C LEU A 59 -3.36 8.48 -8.54
N VAL A 60 -2.67 9.61 -8.69
CA VAL A 60 -1.51 9.73 -9.59
C VAL A 60 -0.42 8.75 -9.16
N VAL A 61 -0.07 8.74 -7.88
CA VAL A 61 0.96 7.84 -7.35
C VAL A 61 0.53 6.38 -7.44
N ALA A 62 -0.73 6.05 -7.17
CA ALA A 62 -1.25 4.69 -7.35
C ALA A 62 -1.18 4.23 -8.81
N SER A 63 -1.48 5.12 -9.76
CA SER A 63 -1.40 4.83 -11.19
C SER A 63 0.05 4.57 -11.61
N MET A 64 1.00 5.37 -11.12
CA MET A 64 2.43 5.18 -11.38
C MET A 64 2.99 3.93 -10.69
N ALA A 65 2.49 3.60 -9.49
CA ALA A 65 2.92 2.44 -8.72
C ALA A 65 2.27 1.12 -9.19
N SER A 66 1.26 1.16 -10.06
CA SER A 66 0.54 -0.01 -10.57
C SER A 66 1.43 -1.20 -10.97
N PRO A 67 2.48 -1.05 -11.81
CA PRO A 67 3.37 -2.18 -12.17
C PRO A 67 4.15 -2.73 -10.96
N TYR A 68 4.55 -1.86 -10.03
CA TYR A 68 5.24 -2.27 -8.80
C TYR A 68 4.31 -3.09 -7.89
N ILE A 69 3.05 -2.66 -7.75
CA ILE A 69 2.03 -3.36 -6.98
C ILE A 69 1.77 -4.74 -7.59
N ALA A 70 1.57 -4.78 -8.91
CA ALA A 70 1.33 -6.02 -9.64
C ALA A 70 2.49 -7.03 -9.47
N SER A 71 3.74 -6.57 -9.53
CA SER A 71 4.91 -7.43 -9.32
C SER A 71 4.93 -8.04 -7.91
N ASN A 72 4.67 -7.24 -6.88
CA ASN A 72 4.69 -7.71 -5.49
C ASN A 72 3.54 -8.71 -5.21
N LEU A 73 2.35 -8.45 -5.75
CA LEU A 73 1.21 -9.37 -5.61
C LEU A 73 1.43 -10.69 -6.35
N ASN A 74 2.06 -10.67 -7.53
CA ASN A 74 2.42 -11.90 -8.25
C ASN A 74 3.40 -12.75 -7.44
N VAL A 75 4.41 -12.15 -6.79
CA VAL A 75 5.34 -12.88 -5.92
C VAL A 75 4.60 -13.54 -4.75
N LEU A 76 3.71 -12.82 -4.07
CA LEU A 76 2.89 -13.37 -3.00
C LEU A 76 2.00 -14.53 -3.49
N ALA A 77 1.38 -14.38 -4.65
CA ALA A 77 0.54 -15.42 -5.26
C ALA A 77 1.34 -16.69 -5.59
N MET A 78 2.52 -16.54 -6.19
CA MET A 78 3.41 -17.66 -6.50
C MET A 78 3.89 -18.39 -5.25
N LEU A 79 4.26 -17.67 -4.19
CA LEU A 79 4.67 -18.28 -2.92
C LEU A 79 3.53 -19.07 -2.27
N SER A 80 2.31 -18.54 -2.33
CA SER A 80 1.11 -19.21 -1.82
C SER A 80 0.81 -20.48 -2.61
N TYR A 81 0.84 -20.40 -3.95
CA TYR A 81 0.59 -21.54 -4.83
C TYR A 81 1.67 -22.63 -4.69
N SER A 82 2.94 -22.23 -4.63
CA SER A 82 4.08 -23.11 -4.38
C SER A 82 3.89 -23.92 -3.09
N LYS A 83 3.59 -23.25 -1.97
CA LYS A 83 3.37 -23.93 -0.69
C LYS A 83 2.15 -24.86 -0.73
N ILE A 84 1.05 -24.49 -1.38
CA ILE A 84 -0.13 -25.36 -1.53
C ILE A 84 0.18 -26.60 -2.38
N SER A 85 0.82 -26.43 -3.54
CA SER A 85 1.17 -27.54 -4.43
C SER A 85 2.15 -28.53 -3.80
N SER A 86 3.08 -28.04 -2.97
CA SER A 86 4.02 -28.88 -2.23
C SER A 86 3.36 -29.79 -1.20
N VAL A 87 2.16 -29.43 -0.72
CA VAL A 87 1.36 -30.24 0.21
C VAL A 87 0.54 -31.29 -0.52
N GLY A 88 0.10 -31.00 -1.76
CA GLY A 88 -0.62 -31.96 -2.60
C GLY A 88 0.26 -33.04 -3.24
N ASN A 89 1.58 -32.82 -3.29
CA ASN A 89 2.55 -33.77 -3.83
C ASN A 89 3.16 -34.70 -2.73
N ARG A 90 2.49 -34.84 -1.59
CA ARG A 90 2.87 -35.73 -0.48
C ARG A 90 1.77 -36.72 -0.18
#